data_AF-A0A6I9YNM2-F1
#
_entry.id   AF-A0A6I9YNM2-F1
#
_cell.length_a   1.000
_cell.length_b   1.000
_cell.length_c   1.000
_cell.angle_alpha   90.00
_cell.angle_beta   90.00
_cell.angle_gamma   90.00
#
_symmetry.space_group_name_H-M   'P 1'
#
loop_
_entity.id
_entity.type
_entity.pdbx_description
1 polymer ?
#
loop_
_entity_poly.entity_id
_entity_poly.type
_entity_poly.pdbx_seq_one_letter_code
_entity_poly.pdbx_strand_id
1 'polypeptide(L)'
;MIEDLHKHWELVCLFQVVLALPFLMENPVGYLSRSFDLGRQFLFKWTVNWRFLPEEVFQHRAFHLALLVLHFTALAFFALNRWHRSDESILSLLKDPAKRKVPPEPLSANQVIFPLFTSNFIGVCFSRSLHYQFYVWYFHTLPYLLWCTPPKKLGHLLKVLLLGLVELSWNTYPSTVYSSASLHVCHGIILLQLWLGTMSPPEEEKPLKKVE
;
A
#
# COMPACT_ATOMS: atom_id res chain seq x y z
N MET A 1 -12.90 -0.96 23.03
CA MET A 1 -12.05 -1.43 21.91
C MET A 1 -12.67 -2.57 21.11
N ILE A 2 -12.94 -3.77 21.66
CA ILE A 2 -13.60 -4.85 20.88
C ILE A 2 -15.06 -4.48 20.56
N GLU A 3 -15.81 -3.96 21.52
CA GLU A 3 -17.19 -3.48 21.27
C GLU A 3 -17.26 -2.30 20.29
N ASP A 4 -16.27 -1.40 20.32
CA ASP A 4 -16.18 -0.31 19.34
C ASP A 4 -15.86 -0.84 17.96
N LEU A 5 -14.89 -1.75 17.83
CA LEU A 5 -14.57 -2.41 16.56
C LEU A 5 -15.80 -3.14 15.99
N HIS A 6 -16.63 -3.71 16.87
CA HIS A 6 -17.88 -4.37 16.49
C HIS A 6 -18.85 -3.42 15.79
N LYS A 7 -19.10 -2.26 16.39
CA LYS A 7 -19.99 -1.23 15.82
C LYS A 7 -19.51 -0.70 14.47
N HIS A 8 -18.20 -0.58 14.27
CA HIS A 8 -17.64 -0.09 13.00
C HIS A 8 -17.81 -1.10 11.86
N TRP A 9 -17.59 -2.40 12.09
CA TRP A 9 -17.78 -3.39 11.01
C TRP A 9 -19.26 -3.57 10.67
N GLU A 10 -20.14 -3.52 11.66
CA GLU A 10 -21.60 -3.62 11.46
C GLU A 10 -22.10 -2.48 10.56
N LEU A 11 -21.64 -1.25 10.81
CA LEU A 11 -21.97 -0.08 10.00
C LEU A 11 -21.47 -0.24 8.55
N VAL A 12 -20.23 -0.71 8.36
CA VAL A 12 -19.67 -0.94 7.02
C VAL A 12 -20.46 -2.01 6.29
N CYS A 13 -20.77 -3.14 6.94
CA CYS A 13 -21.56 -4.22 6.36
C CYS A 13 -22.96 -3.76 5.98
N LEU A 14 -23.64 -3.04 6.89
CA LEU A 14 -24.98 -2.51 6.62
C LEU A 14 -24.96 -1.57 5.41
N PHE A 15 -23.99 -0.66 5.35
CA PHE A 15 -23.86 0.27 4.23
C PHE A 15 -23.63 -0.46 2.91
N GLN A 16 -22.72 -1.45 2.87
CA GLN A 16 -22.47 -2.27 1.68
C GLN A 16 -23.73 -3.03 1.23
N VAL A 17 -24.50 -3.60 2.17
CA VAL A 17 -25.74 -4.32 1.87
C VAL A 17 -26.81 -3.38 1.33
N VAL A 18 -27.01 -2.20 1.93
CA VAL A 18 -27.99 -1.22 1.47
C VAL A 18 -27.68 -0.76 0.04
N LEU A 19 -26.42 -0.47 -0.27
CA LEU A 19 -26.02 -0.10 -1.63
C LEU A 19 -26.14 -1.26 -2.63
N ALA A 20 -25.88 -2.49 -2.19
CA ALA A 20 -25.96 -3.68 -3.04
C ALA A 20 -27.41 -4.14 -3.31
N LEU A 21 -28.35 -3.83 -2.40
CA LEU A 21 -29.72 -4.33 -2.41
C LEU A 21 -30.46 -4.19 -3.75
N PRO A 22 -30.48 -3.02 -4.45
CA PRO A 22 -31.18 -2.92 -5.73
C PRO A 22 -30.62 -3.87 -6.79
N PHE A 23 -29.32 -4.15 -6.77
CA PHE A 23 -28.68 -5.06 -7.73
C PHE A 23 -28.87 -6.53 -7.34
N LEU A 24 -28.87 -6.83 -6.03
CA LEU A 24 -29.10 -8.17 -5.50
C LEU A 24 -30.53 -8.65 -5.74
N MET A 25 -31.52 -7.74 -5.69
CA MET A 25 -32.92 -8.06 -6.01
C MET A 25 -33.15 -8.31 -7.50
N GLU A 26 -32.41 -7.62 -8.37
CA GLU A 26 -32.55 -7.77 -9.81
C GLU A 26 -31.78 -8.99 -10.36
N ASN A 27 -30.50 -9.14 -9.99
CA ASN A 27 -29.66 -10.22 -10.48
C ASN A 27 -28.54 -10.57 -9.49
N PRO A 28 -28.79 -11.40 -8.47
CA PRO A 28 -27.81 -11.69 -7.43
C PRO A 28 -26.57 -12.42 -7.96
N VAL A 29 -26.77 -13.37 -8.89
CA VAL A 29 -25.66 -14.12 -9.51
C VAL A 29 -24.81 -13.20 -10.36
N GLY A 30 -25.43 -12.32 -11.15
CA GLY A 30 -24.75 -11.31 -11.97
C GLY A 30 -23.99 -10.31 -11.11
N TYR A 31 -24.62 -9.79 -10.05
CA TYR A 31 -23.98 -8.87 -9.11
C TYR A 31 -22.74 -9.52 -8.47
N LEU A 32 -22.86 -10.72 -7.90
CA LEU A 32 -21.74 -11.39 -7.26
C LEU A 32 -20.62 -11.76 -8.24
N SER A 33 -20.96 -12.32 -9.40
CA SER A 33 -19.97 -12.73 -10.40
C SER A 33 -19.25 -11.54 -11.05
N ARG A 34 -19.92 -10.38 -11.20
CA ARG A 34 -19.32 -9.17 -11.80
C ARG A 34 -18.61 -8.29 -10.79
N SER A 35 -19.03 -8.30 -9.52
CA SER A 35 -18.31 -7.61 -8.43
C SER A 35 -16.93 -8.22 -8.18
N PHE A 36 -16.75 -9.53 -8.42
CA PHE A 36 -15.49 -10.24 -8.22
C PHE A 36 -15.03 -10.98 -9.49
N ASP A 37 -14.76 -10.21 -10.55
CA ASP A 37 -14.26 -10.73 -11.83
C ASP A 37 -12.75 -11.05 -11.78
N LEU A 38 -12.40 -12.11 -11.04
CA LEU A 38 -11.01 -12.56 -10.84
C LEU A 38 -10.33 -13.06 -12.12
N GLY A 39 -11.11 -13.36 -13.16
CA GLY A 39 -10.61 -13.74 -14.48
C GLY A 39 -10.19 -12.55 -15.34
N ARG A 40 -10.49 -11.32 -14.92
CA ARG A 40 -10.21 -10.11 -15.69
C ARG A 40 -8.72 -9.92 -15.92
N GLN A 41 -8.36 -9.72 -17.18
CA GLN A 41 -7.03 -9.30 -17.57
C GLN A 41 -7.07 -7.93 -18.24
N PHE A 42 -6.31 -6.99 -17.68
CA PHE A 42 -6.13 -5.68 -18.31
C PHE A 42 -5.29 -5.81 -19.58
N LEU A 43 -5.67 -5.04 -20.60
CA LEU A 43 -4.98 -5.01 -21.88
C LEU A 43 -3.58 -4.41 -21.73
N PHE A 44 -2.58 -5.03 -22.34
CA PHE A 44 -1.20 -4.56 -22.29
C PHE A 44 -1.04 -3.12 -22.82
N LYS A 45 -1.87 -2.69 -23.79
CA LYS A 45 -1.83 -1.30 -24.29
C LYS A 45 -2.14 -0.23 -23.24
N TRP A 46 -2.85 -0.59 -22.18
CA TRP A 46 -3.27 0.34 -21.13
C TRP A 46 -2.46 0.24 -19.85
N THR A 47 -1.45 -0.64 -19.80
CA THR A 47 -0.65 -0.80 -18.60
C THR A 47 0.35 0.33 -18.47
N VAL A 48 0.38 1.00 -17.33
CA VAL A 48 1.48 1.90 -16.95
C VAL A 48 2.65 1.07 -16.40
N ASN A 49 2.35 -0.02 -15.69
CA ASN A 49 3.35 -0.92 -15.11
C ASN A 49 3.87 -1.94 -16.13
N TRP A 50 5.16 -2.28 -16.08
CA TRP A 50 5.83 -3.27 -16.93
C TRP A 50 5.70 -3.07 -18.44
N ARG A 51 5.43 -1.85 -18.93
CA ARG A 51 5.27 -1.55 -20.37
C ARG A 51 6.56 -1.76 -21.18
N PHE A 52 7.71 -1.73 -20.51
CA PHE A 52 9.01 -1.98 -21.12
C PHE A 52 9.26 -3.46 -21.45
N LEU A 53 8.42 -4.39 -20.95
CA LEU A 53 8.52 -5.81 -21.29
C LEU A 53 7.78 -6.12 -22.59
N PRO A 54 8.19 -7.16 -23.35
CA PRO A 54 7.38 -7.72 -24.41
C PRO A 54 6.02 -8.20 -23.90
N GLU A 55 4.99 -8.13 -24.74
CA GLU A 55 3.62 -8.48 -24.35
C GLU A 55 3.49 -9.97 -23.98
N GLU A 56 4.26 -10.83 -24.63
CA GLU A 56 4.28 -12.27 -24.38
C GLU A 56 4.77 -12.58 -22.97
N VAL A 57 5.79 -11.85 -22.50
CA VAL A 57 6.32 -11.96 -21.13
C VAL A 57 5.30 -11.41 -20.14
N PHE A 58 4.70 -10.26 -20.44
CA PHE A 58 3.70 -9.61 -19.60
C PHE A 58 2.44 -10.45 -19.37
N GLN A 59 2.03 -11.22 -20.37
CA GLN A 59 0.87 -12.12 -20.30
C GLN A 59 1.23 -13.52 -19.76
N HIS A 60 2.52 -13.83 -19.60
CA HIS A 60 2.96 -15.14 -19.17
C HIS A 60 2.57 -15.45 -17.71
N ARG A 61 2.00 -16.63 -17.47
CA ARG A 61 1.54 -17.03 -16.12
C ARG A 61 2.67 -17.09 -15.09
N ALA A 62 3.86 -17.52 -15.50
CA ALA A 62 5.01 -17.56 -14.59
C ALA A 62 5.45 -16.15 -14.16
N PHE A 63 5.31 -15.14 -15.03
CA PHE A 63 5.62 -13.75 -14.67
C PHE A 63 4.62 -13.24 -13.62
N HIS A 64 3.33 -13.53 -13.79
CA HIS A 64 2.32 -13.17 -12.80
C HIS A 64 2.56 -13.86 -11.45
N LEU A 65 2.91 -15.15 -11.44
CA LEU A 65 3.23 -15.88 -10.22
C LEU A 65 4.51 -15.33 -9.56
N ALA A 66 5.54 -15.01 -10.34
CA ALA A 66 6.78 -14.41 -9.84
C ALA A 66 6.51 -13.07 -9.16
N LEU A 67 5.70 -12.20 -9.77
CA LEU A 67 5.27 -10.92 -9.17
C LEU A 67 4.53 -11.14 -7.86
N LEU A 68 3.63 -12.13 -7.79
CA LEU A 68 2.89 -12.45 -6.58
C LEU A 68 3.81 -12.95 -5.46
N VAL A 69 4.76 -13.84 -5.78
CA VAL A 69 5.76 -14.34 -4.83
C VAL A 69 6.64 -13.19 -4.32
N LEU A 70 7.12 -12.33 -5.22
CA LEU A 70 7.92 -11.15 -4.84
C LEU A 70 7.12 -10.18 -3.96
N HIS A 71 5.83 -9.96 -4.27
CA HIS A 71 4.94 -9.15 -3.47
C HIS A 71 4.80 -9.68 -2.04
N PHE A 72 4.46 -10.95 -1.87
CA PHE A 72 4.33 -11.55 -0.53
C PHE A 72 5.67 -11.60 0.22
N THR A 73 6.76 -11.83 -0.50
CA THR A 73 8.10 -11.80 0.06
C THR A 73 8.43 -10.40 0.59
N ALA A 74 8.20 -9.35 -0.20
CA ALA A 74 8.40 -7.97 0.23
C ALA A 74 7.52 -7.59 1.43
N LEU A 75 6.23 -7.98 1.41
CA LEU A 75 5.34 -7.78 2.55
C LEU A 75 5.85 -8.48 3.81
N ALA A 76 6.29 -9.74 3.70
CA ALA A 76 6.83 -10.49 4.82
C ALA A 76 8.12 -9.85 5.37
N PHE A 77 9.02 -9.41 4.49
CA PHE A 77 10.23 -8.69 4.89
C PHE A 77 9.90 -7.40 5.64
N PHE A 78 9.00 -6.58 5.13
CA PHE A 78 8.57 -5.36 5.82
C PHE A 78 7.84 -5.67 7.13
N ALA A 79 6.96 -6.66 7.15
CA ALA A 79 6.23 -7.06 8.35
C ALA A 79 7.18 -7.50 9.47
N LEU A 80 8.17 -8.35 9.16
CA LEU A 80 9.09 -8.91 10.13
C LEU A 80 10.17 -7.93 10.59
N ASN A 81 10.64 -7.05 9.70
CA ASN A 81 11.81 -6.21 9.98
C ASN A 81 11.49 -4.73 10.21
N ARG A 82 10.33 -4.22 9.74
CA ARG A 82 10.04 -2.77 9.72
C ARG A 82 8.72 -2.37 10.35
N TRP A 83 7.67 -3.19 10.24
CA TRP A 83 6.37 -2.90 10.88
C TRP A 83 6.28 -3.45 12.29
N HIS A 84 7.11 -4.45 12.60
CA HIS A 84 7.09 -5.11 13.90
C HIS A 84 7.60 -4.19 15.02
N ARG A 85 6.80 -4.06 16.09
CA ARG A 85 7.01 -3.09 17.18
C ARG A 85 7.64 -3.70 18.44
N SER A 86 7.70 -5.02 18.57
CA SER A 86 8.00 -5.70 19.85
C SER A 86 8.97 -6.87 19.65
N ASP A 87 9.68 -7.27 20.71
CA ASP A 87 10.44 -8.54 20.73
C ASP A 87 9.53 -9.79 20.71
N GLU A 88 8.20 -9.62 20.84
CA GLU A 88 7.26 -10.73 20.74
C GLU A 88 6.91 -11.06 19.29
N SER A 89 7.11 -12.32 18.86
CA SER A 89 6.72 -12.81 17.52
C SER A 89 5.32 -12.34 17.05
N ILE A 90 5.14 -12.03 15.76
CA ILE A 90 3.85 -11.74 15.11
C ILE A 90 2.75 -12.77 15.48
N LEU A 91 3.12 -14.02 15.76
CA LEU A 91 2.21 -15.08 16.22
C LEU A 91 1.56 -14.76 17.58
N SER A 92 2.17 -13.91 18.41
CA SER A 92 1.57 -13.41 19.66
C SER A 92 0.37 -12.50 19.41
N LEU A 93 0.26 -11.87 18.23
CA LEU A 93 -0.90 -11.08 17.84
C LEU A 93 -2.14 -11.94 17.57
N LEU A 94 -1.96 -13.21 17.20
CA LEU A 94 -3.04 -14.20 17.09
C LEU A 94 -3.48 -14.76 18.45
N LYS A 95 -2.70 -14.53 19.51
CA LYS A 95 -3.12 -14.91 20.86
C LYS A 95 -4.24 -14.01 21.32
N ASP A 96 -5.14 -14.63 22.06
CA ASP A 96 -6.30 -14.00 22.70
C ASP A 96 -5.88 -12.67 23.36
N PRO A 97 -6.49 -11.53 22.95
CA PRO A 97 -6.17 -10.22 23.51
C PRO A 97 -6.27 -10.18 25.03
N ALA A 98 -7.15 -10.99 25.62
CA ALA A 98 -7.35 -11.10 27.06
C ALA A 98 -6.16 -11.76 27.80
N LYS A 99 -5.29 -12.49 27.10
CA LYS A 99 -4.12 -13.18 27.66
C LYS A 99 -2.82 -12.37 27.55
N ARG A 100 -2.88 -11.15 27.01
CA ARG A 100 -1.70 -10.29 26.89
C ARG A 100 -1.33 -9.72 28.26
N LYS A 101 -0.10 -9.97 28.71
CA LYS A 101 0.40 -9.60 30.05
C LYS A 101 0.52 -8.09 30.27
N VAL A 102 0.56 -7.31 29.19
CA VAL A 102 0.78 -5.86 29.23
C VAL A 102 -0.39 -5.18 28.50
N PRO A 103 -1.01 -4.15 29.10
CA PRO A 103 -2.02 -3.37 28.38
C PRO A 103 -1.38 -2.77 27.12
N PRO A 104 -2.02 -2.91 25.94
CA PRO A 104 -1.46 -2.41 24.70
C PRO A 104 -1.29 -0.89 24.82
N GLU A 105 -0.07 -0.41 24.63
CA GLU A 105 0.15 1.03 24.50
C GLU A 105 -0.69 1.58 23.34
N PRO A 106 -1.22 2.81 23.47
CA PRO A 106 -1.95 3.44 22.39
C PRO A 106 -1.08 3.47 21.12
N LEU A 107 -1.68 3.06 20.01
CA LEU A 107 -1.03 3.11 18.70
C LEU A 107 -0.95 4.58 18.26
N SER A 108 0.27 5.06 17.97
CA SER A 108 0.46 6.33 17.29
C SER A 108 -0.13 6.23 15.87
N ALA A 109 -0.70 7.33 15.37
CA ALA A 109 -1.20 7.41 14.00
C ALA A 109 -0.15 6.94 12.97
N ASN A 110 1.12 7.31 13.17
CA ASN A 110 2.20 6.90 12.28
C ASN A 110 2.46 5.39 12.30
N GLN A 111 2.21 4.71 13.41
CA GLN A 111 2.37 3.25 13.52
C GLN A 111 1.27 2.48 12.79
N VAL A 112 0.13 3.12 12.52
CA VAL A 112 -0.95 2.55 11.70
C VAL A 112 -0.78 2.93 10.24
N ILE A 113 -0.51 4.21 9.97
CA ILE A 113 -0.41 4.75 8.61
C ILE A 113 0.80 4.18 7.87
N PHE A 114 1.93 3.99 8.54
CA PHE A 114 3.15 3.50 7.89
C PHE A 114 2.95 2.09 7.28
N PRO A 115 2.52 1.05 8.04
CA PRO A 115 2.23 -0.25 7.45
C PRO A 115 1.14 -0.19 6.38
N LEU A 116 0.09 0.61 6.59
CA LEU A 116 -1.01 0.73 5.63
C LEU A 116 -0.54 1.29 4.29
N PHE A 117 0.18 2.41 4.29
CA PHE A 117 0.63 3.06 3.06
C PHE A 117 1.77 2.29 2.39
N THR A 118 2.70 1.72 3.17
CA THR A 118 3.81 0.94 2.61
C THR A 118 3.33 -0.40 2.03
N SER A 119 2.40 -1.11 2.67
CA SER A 119 1.81 -2.35 2.11
C SER A 119 1.07 -2.09 0.80
N ASN A 120 0.24 -1.05 0.75
CA ASN A 120 -0.43 -0.61 -0.46
C ASN A 120 0.57 -0.25 -1.58
N PHE A 121 1.61 0.50 -1.25
CA PHE A 121 2.65 0.88 -2.20
C PHE A 121 3.43 -0.32 -2.76
N ILE A 122 3.77 -1.29 -1.90
CA ILE A 122 4.36 -2.58 -2.32
C ILE A 122 3.40 -3.29 -3.30
N GLY A 123 2.09 -3.30 -3.03
CA GLY A 123 1.07 -3.82 -3.94
C GLY A 123 1.10 -3.14 -5.32
N VAL A 124 1.15 -1.80 -5.35
CA VAL A 124 1.26 -1.03 -6.59
C VAL A 124 2.53 -1.42 -7.37
N CYS A 125 3.69 -1.49 -6.71
CA CYS A 125 4.96 -1.82 -7.36
C CYS A 125 4.94 -3.19 -8.05
N PHE A 126 4.39 -4.21 -7.39
CA PHE A 126 4.38 -5.59 -7.89
C PHE A 126 3.13 -5.94 -8.70
N SER A 127 2.18 -5.02 -8.86
CA SER A 127 1.01 -5.24 -9.69
C SER A 127 1.42 -5.49 -11.15
N ARG A 128 0.91 -6.57 -11.75
CA ARG A 128 1.24 -6.88 -13.16
C ARG A 128 0.73 -5.80 -14.11
N SER A 129 -0.46 -5.27 -13.88
CA SER A 129 -1.03 -4.24 -14.74
C SER A 129 -1.68 -3.13 -13.94
N LEU A 130 -1.44 -1.89 -14.36
CA LEU A 130 -2.09 -0.71 -13.80
C LEU A 130 -2.67 0.13 -14.93
N HIS A 131 -3.99 0.30 -14.91
CA HIS A 131 -4.67 1.33 -15.68
C HIS A 131 -4.49 2.70 -15.01
N TYR A 132 -4.50 3.78 -15.80
CA TYR A 132 -4.33 5.17 -15.35
C TYR A 132 -5.21 5.57 -14.15
N GLN A 133 -6.44 5.04 -14.08
CA GLN A 133 -7.36 5.28 -12.96
C GLN A 133 -6.79 4.85 -11.59
N PHE A 134 -5.91 3.85 -11.57
CA PHE A 134 -5.33 3.33 -10.33
C PHE A 134 -4.22 4.22 -9.77
N TYR A 135 -3.89 5.35 -10.42
CA TYR A 135 -2.96 6.32 -9.84
C TYR A 135 -3.46 6.82 -8.48
N VAL A 136 -4.77 7.04 -8.37
CA VAL A 136 -5.43 7.52 -7.14
C VAL A 136 -5.23 6.58 -5.94
N TRP A 137 -4.94 5.29 -6.18
CA TRP A 137 -4.74 4.31 -5.11
C TRP A 137 -3.56 4.63 -4.21
N TYR A 138 -2.58 5.38 -4.68
CA TYR A 138 -1.40 5.69 -3.87
C TYR A 138 -0.86 7.11 -4.04
N PHE A 139 -1.32 7.87 -5.04
CA PHE A 139 -0.90 9.26 -5.27
C PHE A 139 -0.88 10.10 -3.98
N HIS A 140 -1.98 10.10 -3.22
CA HIS A 140 -2.10 10.89 -1.99
C HIS A 140 -1.16 10.41 -0.86
N THR A 141 -0.65 9.19 -0.94
CA THR A 141 0.26 8.61 0.05
C THR A 141 1.73 8.88 -0.26
N LEU A 142 2.06 9.26 -1.50
CA LEU A 142 3.45 9.48 -1.94
C LEU A 142 4.21 10.54 -1.13
N PRO A 143 3.63 11.72 -0.80
CA PRO A 143 4.31 12.70 0.04
C PRO A 143 4.65 12.12 1.41
N TYR A 144 3.74 11.36 2.02
CA TYR A 144 4.01 10.68 3.29
C TYR A 144 5.15 9.66 3.15
N LEU A 145 5.09 8.78 2.14
CA LEU A 145 6.10 7.73 1.93
C LEU A 145 7.51 8.29 1.71
N LEU A 146 7.62 9.46 1.07
CA LEU A 146 8.89 10.13 0.83
C LEU A 146 9.42 10.85 2.08
N TRP A 147 8.57 11.38 2.95
CA TRP A 147 8.98 12.18 4.12
C TRP A 147 8.92 11.45 5.47
N CYS A 148 8.32 10.25 5.55
CA CYS A 148 8.23 9.50 6.81
C CYS A 148 9.57 8.95 7.31
N THR A 149 10.62 8.96 6.48
CA THR A 149 11.99 8.59 6.87
C THR A 149 12.90 9.81 7.01
N PRO A 150 13.86 9.82 7.96
CA PRO A 150 14.71 10.97 8.26
C PRO A 150 15.41 11.58 7.03
N PRO A 151 15.59 12.92 6.98
CA PRO A 151 16.13 13.64 5.83
C PRO A 151 17.61 13.33 5.52
N LYS A 152 18.35 12.69 6.43
CA LYS A 152 19.78 12.38 6.26
C LYS A 152 20.11 11.43 5.09
N LYS A 153 19.11 10.82 4.43
CA LYS A 153 19.32 9.78 3.41
C LYS A 153 18.95 10.19 1.98
N LEU A 154 17.93 11.03 1.82
CA LEU A 154 17.47 11.51 0.50
C LEU A 154 17.20 13.00 0.57
N GLY A 155 17.93 13.78 -0.23
CA GLY A 155 17.78 15.24 -0.27
C GLY A 155 16.36 15.63 -0.69
N HIS A 156 15.84 16.72 -0.13
CA HIS A 156 14.48 17.21 -0.43
C HIS A 156 14.24 17.41 -1.93
N LEU A 157 15.25 17.88 -2.65
CA LEU A 157 15.19 18.05 -4.11
C LEU A 157 14.91 16.71 -4.82
N LEU A 158 15.56 15.63 -4.40
CA LEU A 158 15.37 14.32 -5.00
C LEU A 158 13.98 13.75 -4.69
N LYS A 159 13.42 14.01 -3.50
CA LYS A 159 12.03 13.62 -3.18
C LYS A 159 11.01 14.33 -4.09
N VAL A 160 11.19 15.63 -4.31
CA VAL A 160 10.35 16.41 -5.23
C VAL A 160 10.53 15.93 -6.68
N LEU A 161 11.78 15.64 -7.09
CA LEU A 161 12.06 15.06 -8.41
C LEU A 161 11.36 13.71 -8.59
N LEU A 162 11.39 12.83 -7.59
CA LEU A 162 10.68 11.54 -7.62
C LEU A 162 9.18 11.74 -7.79
N LEU A 163 8.56 12.68 -7.05
CA LEU A 163 7.14 13.02 -7.25
C LEU A 163 6.87 13.48 -8.68
N GLY A 164 7.70 14.39 -9.20
CA GLY A 164 7.56 14.89 -10.57
C GLY A 164 7.72 13.81 -11.64
N LEU A 165 8.68 12.89 -11.47
CA LEU A 165 8.89 11.78 -12.41
C LEU A 165 7.78 10.74 -12.33
N VAL A 166 7.24 10.45 -11.14
CA VAL A 166 6.06 9.60 -10.98
C VAL A 166 4.87 10.24 -11.68
N GLU A 167 4.59 11.52 -11.39
CA GLU A 167 3.51 12.29 -12.04
C GLU A 167 3.65 12.29 -13.56
N LEU A 168 4.84 12.57 -14.09
CA LEU A 168 5.13 12.54 -15.52
C LEU A 168 4.87 11.14 -16.12
N SER A 169 5.27 10.09 -15.41
CA SER A 169 5.09 8.71 -15.88
C SER A 169 3.62 8.31 -15.98
N TRP A 170 2.79 8.76 -15.02
CA TRP A 170 1.35 8.55 -15.03
C TRP A 170 0.59 9.45 -16.00
N ASN A 171 1.09 10.65 -16.31
CA ASN A 171 0.47 11.53 -17.30
C ASN A 171 0.89 11.23 -18.75
N THR A 172 1.84 10.33 -18.96
CA THR A 172 2.24 9.90 -20.32
C THR A 172 1.22 8.90 -20.87
N TYR A 173 0.46 9.30 -21.90
CA TYR A 173 -0.60 8.49 -22.51
C TYR A 173 -0.42 8.32 -24.03
N PRO A 174 -0.41 7.09 -24.57
CA PRO A 174 -0.23 5.82 -23.85
C PRO A 174 1.17 5.71 -23.24
N SER A 175 1.36 4.78 -22.31
CA SER A 175 2.63 4.59 -21.63
C SER A 175 3.72 4.12 -22.60
N THR A 176 4.94 4.57 -22.37
CA THR A 176 6.12 4.22 -23.17
C THR A 176 7.06 3.33 -22.36
N VAL A 177 8.06 2.75 -23.04
CA VAL A 177 9.18 2.04 -22.39
C VAL A 177 9.84 2.94 -21.34
N TYR A 178 10.12 4.19 -21.71
CA TYR A 178 10.79 5.15 -20.83
C TYR A 178 9.94 5.57 -19.65
N SER A 179 8.65 5.88 -19.85
CA SER A 179 7.78 6.29 -18.74
C SER A 179 7.57 5.16 -17.74
N SER A 180 7.40 3.92 -18.23
CA SER A 180 7.25 2.75 -17.36
C SER A 180 8.55 2.39 -16.63
N ALA A 181 9.69 2.40 -17.31
CA ALA A 181 10.98 2.16 -16.68
C ALA A 181 11.32 3.24 -15.63
N SER A 182 11.08 4.52 -15.95
CA SER A 182 11.22 5.65 -15.02
C SER A 182 10.37 5.45 -13.76
N LEU A 183 9.10 5.03 -13.94
CA LEU A 183 8.22 4.73 -12.83
C LEU A 183 8.79 3.63 -11.90
N HIS A 184 9.32 2.54 -12.46
CA HIS A 184 9.91 1.44 -11.67
C HIS A 184 11.18 1.87 -10.95
N VAL A 185 12.02 2.70 -11.59
CA VAL A 185 13.20 3.28 -10.94
C VAL A 185 12.77 4.16 -9.76
N CYS A 186 11.78 5.03 -9.95
CA CYS A 186 11.26 5.87 -8.87
C CYS A 186 10.68 5.01 -7.73
N HIS A 187 9.86 4.01 -8.05
CA HIS A 187 9.30 3.10 -7.07
C HIS A 187 10.38 2.30 -6.32
N GLY A 188 11.41 1.82 -7.03
CA GLY A 188 12.55 1.13 -6.43
C GLY A 188 13.34 2.00 -5.47
N ILE A 189 13.58 3.27 -5.81
CA ILE A 189 14.24 4.24 -4.92
C ILE A 189 13.39 4.49 -3.67
N ILE A 190 12.08 4.67 -3.83
CA ILE A 190 11.16 4.86 -2.70
C ILE A 190 11.14 3.62 -1.79
N LEU A 191 11.03 2.42 -2.36
CA LEU A 191 11.07 1.17 -1.59
C LEU A 191 12.39 1.01 -0.84
N LEU A 192 13.52 1.30 -1.50
CA LEU A 192 14.84 1.24 -0.87
C LEU A 192 14.97 2.26 0.26
N GLN A 193 14.48 3.49 0.07
CA GLN A 193 14.43 4.50 1.12
C GLN A 193 13.62 4.01 2.32
N LEU A 194 12.42 3.48 2.10
CA LEU A 194 11.54 2.95 3.13
C LEU A 194 12.20 1.77 3.85
N TRP A 195 12.90 0.90 3.11
CA TRP A 195 13.62 -0.25 3.64
C TRP A 195 14.86 0.14 4.45
N LEU A 196 15.56 1.22 4.10
CA LEU A 196 16.75 1.68 4.81
C LEU A 196 16.46 2.71 5.91
N GLY A 197 15.38 3.48 5.83
CA GLY A 197 15.06 4.56 6.76
C GLY A 197 14.59 4.06 8.14
N THR A 198 15.38 4.27 9.19
CA THR A 198 14.91 4.05 10.56
C THR A 198 13.79 5.04 10.85
N MET A 199 12.62 4.56 11.26
CA MET A 199 11.52 5.44 11.65
C MET A 199 12.02 6.33 12.78
N SER A 200 11.88 7.65 12.67
CA SER A 200 12.16 8.53 13.80
C SER A 200 11.25 8.08 14.95
N PRO A 201 11.78 7.85 16.16
CA PRO A 201 10.92 7.67 17.32
C PRO A 201 10.00 8.90 17.42
N PRO A 202 8.76 8.74 17.89
CA PRO A 202 7.88 9.88 18.12
C PRO A 202 8.62 10.92 18.95
N GLU A 203 8.59 12.18 18.52
CA GLU A 203 9.11 13.28 19.34
C GLU A 203 8.44 13.17 20.71
N GLU A 204 9.24 12.99 21.76
CA GLU A 204 8.78 13.18 23.13
C GLU A 204 8.16 14.58 23.17
N GLU A 205 6.85 14.63 23.43
CA GLU A 205 6.15 15.86 23.73
C GLU A 205 6.88 16.51 24.90
N LYS A 206 7.73 17.50 24.61
CA LYS A 206 8.38 18.26 25.66
C LYS A 206 7.26 18.91 26.46
N PRO A 207 7.16 18.66 27.78
CA PRO A 207 6.11 19.25 28.58
C PRO A 207 6.16 20.76 28.39
N LEU A 208 5.02 21.33 28.01
CA LEU A 208 4.80 22.76 27.88
C LEU A 208 5.40 23.44 29.11
N LYS A 209 6.47 24.23 28.91
CA LYS A 209 6.99 25.10 29.96
C LYS A 209 5.83 25.98 30.39
N LYS A 210 5.35 25.80 31.62
CA LYS A 210 4.48 26.78 32.26
C LYS A 210 5.22 28.10 32.22
N VAL A 211 4.63 29.07 31.53
CA VAL A 211 5.05 30.46 31.60
C VAL A 211 4.64 30.91 32.99
N GLU A 212 5.62 31.15 33.85
CA GLU A 212 5.45 31.88 35.13
C GLU A 212 5.34 33.38 34.86
#